data_AF-A0A527YHY5-F1
#
_entry.id   AF-A0A527YHY5-F1
#
_cell.length_a   1.000
_cell.length_b   1.000
_cell.length_c   1.000
_cell.angle_alpha   90.00
_cell.angle_beta   90.00
_cell.angle_gamma   90.00
#
_symmetry.space_group_name_H-M   'P 1'
#
loop_
_entity.id
_entity.type
_entity.pdbx_description
1 polymer ?
#
loop_
_entity_poly.entity_id
_entity_poly.type
_entity_poly.pdbx_seq_one_letter_code
_entity_poly.pdbx_strand_id
1 'polypeptide(L)'
;ELHEPGEFEAVIAALAKGGAKIALDPVLAAEKLRILVEDNGGTVITAPDPARIPRATKNQAEINGARAAHRRDGAAVAKLL
;
A
#
# COMPACT_ATOMS: atom_id res chain seq x y z
N GLU A 1 -8.50 -14.90 -0.49
CA GLU A 1 -7.69 -15.97 -1.12
C GLU A 1 -6.47 -15.32 -1.76
N LEU A 2 -5.44 -16.09 -2.10
CA LEU A 2 -4.31 -15.56 -2.86
C LEU A 2 -4.67 -15.61 -4.35
N HIS A 3 -4.35 -14.55 -5.07
CA HIS A 3 -4.62 -14.40 -6.51
C HIS A 3 -3.32 -14.05 -7.23
N GLU A 4 -3.24 -14.43 -8.50
CA GLU A 4 -2.17 -13.99 -9.39
C GLU A 4 -2.30 -12.49 -9.69
N PRO A 5 -1.20 -11.75 -9.87
CA PRO A 5 -1.25 -10.31 -10.15
C PRO A 5 -2.14 -9.93 -11.35
N GLY A 6 -2.19 -10.80 -12.37
CA GLY A 6 -3.02 -10.61 -13.56
C GLY A 6 -4.53 -10.66 -13.30
N GLU A 7 -4.96 -11.20 -12.15
CA GLU A 7 -6.37 -11.30 -11.77
C GLU A 7 -6.89 -10.04 -11.06
N PHE A 8 -6.00 -9.10 -10.72
CA PHE A 8 -6.33 -7.96 -9.86
C PHE A 8 -7.51 -7.11 -10.39
N GLU A 9 -7.50 -6.76 -11.68
CA GLU A 9 -8.58 -5.97 -12.28
C GLU A 9 -9.90 -6.75 -12.33
N ALA A 10 -9.85 -8.04 -12.64
CA ALA A 10 -11.04 -8.89 -12.72
C ALA A 10 -11.72 -9.05 -11.35
N VAL A 11 -10.94 -9.23 -10.29
CA VAL A 11 -11.45 -9.33 -8.92
C VAL A 11 -12.08 -8.01 -8.47
N ILE A 12 -11.44 -6.87 -8.74
CA ILE A 12 -12.01 -5.55 -8.40
C ILE A 12 -13.34 -5.32 -9.14
N ALA A 13 -13.39 -5.62 -10.44
CA ALA A 13 -14.62 -5.50 -11.23
C ALA A 13 -15.75 -6.37 -10.67
N ALA A 14 -15.45 -7.61 -10.25
CA ALA A 14 -16.42 -8.50 -9.62
C ALA A 14 -16.95 -7.95 -8.30
N LEU A 15 -16.08 -7.36 -7.47
CA LEU A 15 -16.48 -6.69 -6.22
C LEU A 15 -17.36 -5.46 -6.50
N ALA A 16 -16.96 -4.63 -7.46
CA ALA A 16 -17.70 -3.44 -7.86
C ALA A 16 -19.11 -3.78 -8.38
N LYS A 17 -19.23 -4.84 -9.19
CA LYS A 17 -20.52 -5.34 -9.69
C LYS A 17 -21.48 -5.75 -8.58
N GLY A 18 -20.96 -6.14 -7.42
CA GLY A 18 -21.74 -6.38 -6.20
C GLY A 18 -22.22 -5.11 -5.47
N GLY A 19 -21.95 -3.92 -6.00
CA GLY A 19 -22.26 -2.63 -5.37
C GLY A 19 -21.29 -2.25 -4.25
N ALA A 20 -20.07 -2.80 -4.26
CA ALA A 20 -19.09 -2.54 -3.21
C ALA A 20 -18.69 -1.05 -3.14
N LYS A 21 -18.45 -0.58 -1.91
CA LYS A 21 -17.80 0.71 -1.67
C LYS A 21 -16.32 0.48 -1.40
N ILE A 22 -15.46 1.00 -2.27
CA ILE A 22 -14.03 0.73 -2.27
C ILE A 22 -13.28 2.02 -1.94
N ALA A 23 -12.53 2.02 -0.84
CA ALA A 23 -11.71 3.15 -0.47
C ALA A 23 -10.43 3.22 -1.31
N LEU A 24 -10.18 4.37 -1.94
CA LEU A 24 -8.96 4.63 -2.71
C LEU A 24 -8.28 5.89 -2.16
N ASP A 25 -6.97 5.78 -1.91
CA ASP A 25 -6.13 6.92 -1.54
C ASP A 25 -5.87 7.77 -2.79
N PRO A 26 -6.26 9.06 -2.81
CA PRO A 26 -6.13 9.91 -3.99
C PRO A 26 -4.68 10.24 -4.38
N VAL A 27 -3.72 9.97 -3.49
CA VAL A 27 -2.29 10.20 -3.74
C VAL A 27 -1.60 8.92 -4.21
N LEU A 28 -2.05 7.74 -3.75
CA LEU A 28 -1.36 6.47 -4.00
C LEU A 28 -2.04 5.61 -5.08
N ALA A 29 -3.37 5.64 -5.17
CA ALA A 29 -4.11 4.77 -6.08
C ALA A 29 -3.99 5.28 -7.52
N ALA A 30 -3.76 4.36 -8.46
CA ALA A 30 -3.82 4.68 -9.87
C ALA A 30 -5.26 5.02 -10.28
N GLU A 31 -5.43 6.08 -11.07
CA GLU A 31 -6.75 6.54 -11.56
C GLU A 31 -7.54 5.43 -12.28
N LYS A 32 -6.84 4.49 -12.93
CA LYS A 32 -7.47 3.32 -13.58
C LYS A 32 -8.34 2.52 -12.61
N LEU A 33 -7.99 2.45 -11.32
CA LEU A 33 -8.81 1.74 -10.33
C LEU A 33 -10.11 2.46 -10.01
N ARG A 34 -10.12 3.80 -10.01
CA ARG A 34 -11.34 4.59 -9.84
C ARG A 34 -12.31 4.32 -11.00
N ILE A 35 -11.80 4.42 -12.24
CA ILE A 35 -12.54 4.13 -13.46
C ILE A 35 -13.10 2.71 -13.42
N LEU A 36 -12.26 1.71 -13.12
CA LEU A 36 -12.67 0.31 -13.06
C LEU A 36 -13.80 0.06 -12.06
N VAL A 37 -13.77 0.68 -10.89
CA VAL A 37 -14.81 0.54 -9.86
C VAL A 37 -16.11 1.21 -10.31
N GLU A 38 -16.05 2.46 -10.78
CA GLU A 38 -17.23 3.22 -11.19
C GLU A 38 -17.91 2.62 -12.43
N ASP A 39 -17.13 2.22 -13.45
CA ASP A 39 -17.64 1.61 -14.69
C ASP A 39 -18.32 0.25 -14.46
N ASN A 40 -17.99 -0.42 -13.35
CA ASN A 40 -18.60 -1.70 -12.96
C ASN A 40 -19.68 -1.56 -11.88
N GLY A 41 -20.15 -0.34 -11.60
CA GLY A 41 -21.30 -0.10 -10.70
C GLY A 41 -20.95 -0.06 -9.21
N GLY A 42 -19.65 -0.03 -8.87
CA GLY A 42 -19.18 0.20 -7.51
C GLY A 42 -19.16 1.70 -7.15
N THR A 43 -18.80 2.00 -5.90
CA THR A 43 -18.62 3.38 -5.44
C THR A 43 -17.23 3.56 -4.86
N VAL A 44 -16.52 4.60 -5.29
CA VAL A 44 -15.22 4.95 -4.70
C VAL A 44 -15.41 5.85 -3.49
N ILE A 45 -14.74 5.52 -2.40
CA ILE A 45 -14.60 6.37 -1.22
C ILE A 45 -13.21 6.99 -1.26
N THR A 46 -13.12 8.31 -1.39
CA THR A 46 -11.83 9.00 -1.28
C THR A 46 -11.38 9.04 0.19
N ALA A 47 -10.35 8.27 0.54
CA ALA A 47 -9.84 8.21 1.90
C ALA A 47 -8.33 7.87 1.90
N PRO A 48 -7.52 8.46 2.80
CA PRO A 48 -6.11 8.12 2.90
C PRO A 48 -5.91 6.66 3.29
N ASP A 49 -4.81 6.03 2.84
CA ASP A 49 -4.47 4.66 3.21
C ASP A 49 -4.38 4.53 4.75
N PRO A 50 -5.21 3.68 5.38
CA PRO A 50 -5.21 3.53 6.84
C PRO A 50 -3.86 3.04 7.39
N ALA A 51 -3.05 2.36 6.57
CA ALA A 51 -1.74 1.89 6.97
C ALA A 51 -0.64 2.97 6.88
N ARG A 52 -0.95 4.18 6.38
CA ARG A 52 0.01 5.30 6.31
C ARG A 52 0.54 5.70 7.69
N ILE A 53 -0.33 5.95 8.67
CA ILE A 53 0.09 6.36 10.03
C ILE A 53 0.77 5.22 10.79
N PRO A 54 0.25 3.97 10.81
CA PRO A 54 0.92 2.85 11.46
C PRO A 54 2.35 2.61 10.96
N ARG A 55 2.60 2.67 9.63
CA ARG A 55 3.96 2.50 9.09
C ARG A 55 4.84 3.74 9.30
N ALA A 56 4.26 4.92 9.49
CA ALA A 56 5.01 6.13 9.81
C ALA A 56 5.60 6.07 11.23
N THR A 57 4.83 5.56 12.20
CA THR A 57 5.23 5.44 13.60
C THR A 57 5.85 4.06 13.88
N LYS A 58 7.18 4.00 13.93
CA LYS A 58 7.91 2.73 14.07
C LYS A 58 7.69 2.14 15.45
N ASN A 59 7.50 0.83 15.51
CA ASN A 59 7.50 0.09 16.76
C ASN A 59 8.93 -0.15 17.27
N GLN A 60 9.06 -0.69 18.49
CA GLN A 60 10.36 -0.88 19.12
C GLN A 60 11.26 -1.86 18.36
N ALA A 61 10.70 -2.90 17.72
CA ALA A 61 11.46 -3.86 16.94
C ALA A 61 12.02 -3.21 15.66
N GLU A 62 11.22 -2.42 14.95
CA GLU A 62 11.64 -1.67 13.76
C GLU A 62 12.74 -0.66 14.10
N ILE A 63 12.61 0.08 15.20
CA ILE A 63 13.63 1.03 15.67
C ILE A 63 14.95 0.31 15.98
N ASN A 64 14.88 -0.83 16.67
CA ASN A 64 16.07 -1.63 16.99
C ASN A 64 16.73 -2.19 15.73
N GLY A 65 15.94 -2.65 14.76
CA GLY A 65 16.40 -3.08 13.45
C GLY A 65 17.11 -1.97 12.68
N ALA A 66 16.52 -0.77 12.62
CA ALA A 66 17.11 0.39 11.97
C ALA A 66 18.45 0.80 12.62
N ARG A 67 18.54 0.81 13.96
CA ARG A 67 19.80 1.06 14.67
C ARG A 67 20.88 0.03 14.35
N ALA A 68 20.51 -1.25 14.25
CA ALA A 68 21.45 -2.31 13.87
C ALA A 68 21.92 -2.17 12.42
N ALA A 69 21.04 -1.79 11.49
CA ALA A 69 21.40 -1.47 10.11
C ALA A 69 22.39 -0.30 10.05
N HIS A 70 22.07 0.84 10.68
CA HIS A 70 22.96 2.01 10.71
C HIS A 70 24.34 1.73 11.29
N ARG A 71 24.46 0.87 12.32
CA ARG A 71 25.79 0.48 12.84
C ARG A 71 26.63 -0.27 11.81
N ARG A 72 26.02 -1.18 11.04
CA ARG A 72 26.72 -1.90 9.96
C ARG A 72 27.13 -0.96 8.84
N ASP A 73 26.21 -0.07 8.44
CA ASP A 73 26.47 0.92 7.40
C ASP A 73 27.59 1.88 7.81
N GLY A 74 27.55 2.40 9.04
CA GLY A 74 28.59 3.28 9.58
C GLY A 74 29.97 2.62 9.63
N ALA A 75 30.05 1.33 10.00
CA ALA A 75 31.30 0.60 9.97
C ALA A 75 31.85 0.42 8.55
N ALA A 76 30.98 0.18 7.56
CA ALA A 76 31.37 0.09 6.15
C ALA A 76 31.89 1.42 5.62
N VAL A 77 31.23 2.55 5.95
CA VAL A 77 31.69 3.89 5.58
C VAL A 77 33.04 4.20 6.22
N ALA A 78 33.20 3.99 7.53
CA ALA A 78 34.45 4.30 8.24
C ALA A 78 35.66 3.50 7.75
N LYS A 79 35.45 2.29 7.21
CA LYS A 79 36.51 1.46 6.62
C LYS A 79 37.00 2.02 5.27
N LEU A 80 36.18 2.80 4.58
CA LEU A 80 36.48 3.38 3.26
C LEU A 80 37.00 4.83 3.36
N LEU A 81 37.11 5.39 4.57
CA LEU A 81 37.72 6.69 4.86
C LEU A 81 39.20 6.53 5.22
#